data_AF-A0A7K0P2Q3-F1
#
_entry.id   AF-A0A7K0P2Q3-F1
#
_cell.length_a   1.000
_cell.length_b   1.000
_cell.length_c   1.000
_cell.angle_alpha   90.00
_cell.angle_beta   90.00
_cell.angle_gamma   90.00
#
_symmetry.space_group_name_H-M   'P 1'
#
loop_
_entity.id
_entity.type
_entity.pdbx_description
1 polymer ?
#
loop_
_entity_poly.entity_id
_entity_poly.type
_entity_poly.pdbx_seq_one_letter_code
_entity_poly.pdbx_strand_id
1 'polypeptide(L)'
;MTDNTGTAGATDYVAAFTPTFEIDSQDACLVLVDLQYATGSPDHGLGAKLAREGKAAESVYRFERIASTVLPNVQRLLATFREKNLRVLYFTYG
;
A
#
# COMPACT_ATOMS: atom_id res chain seq x y z
N MET A 1 -37.74 -14.97 21.24
CA MET A 1 -37.46 -15.02 19.79
C MET A 1 -35.96 -14.82 19.67
N THR A 2 -35.28 -15.97 19.65
CA THR A 2 -33.83 -16.28 19.59
C THR A 2 -32.83 -15.25 20.13
N ASP A 3 -32.49 -15.46 21.40
CA ASP A 3 -31.21 -15.10 22.01
C ASP A 3 -30.08 -15.87 21.31
N ASN A 4 -29.09 -15.15 20.75
CA ASN A 4 -27.99 -15.77 20.02
C ASN A 4 -26.81 -15.94 20.99
N THR A 5 -26.82 -17.06 21.72
CA THR A 5 -25.71 -17.54 22.54
C THR A 5 -24.56 -18.00 21.63
N GLY A 6 -23.83 -17.03 21.10
CA GLY A 6 -22.58 -17.25 20.36
C GLY A 6 -21.52 -17.81 21.28
N THR A 7 -21.09 -19.01 20.97
CA THR A 7 -20.14 -19.86 21.69
C THR A 7 -18.86 -19.11 22.08
N ALA A 8 -18.56 -19.07 23.38
CA ALA A 8 -17.21 -18.78 23.87
C ALA A 8 -16.26 -19.87 23.34
N GLY A 9 -15.26 -19.53 22.51
CA GLY A 9 -14.31 -20.57 22.07
C GLY A 9 -13.28 -20.29 20.98
N ALA A 10 -13.27 -19.12 20.31
CA ALA A 10 -12.15 -18.76 19.46
C ALA A 10 -11.72 -17.34 19.79
N THR A 11 -10.66 -17.20 20.60
CA THR A 11 -9.99 -15.92 20.77
C THR A 11 -9.54 -15.47 19.39
N ASP A 12 -10.05 -14.33 18.91
CA ASP A 12 -9.58 -13.72 17.67
C ASP A 12 -8.07 -13.51 17.79
N TYR A 13 -7.30 -14.33 17.07
CA TYR A 13 -5.83 -14.33 17.10
C TYR A 13 -5.29 -12.93 16.78
N VAL A 14 -5.92 -12.23 15.83
CA VAL A 14 -5.48 -10.89 15.46
C VAL A 14 -5.70 -9.95 16.62
N ALA A 15 -6.88 -9.95 17.25
CA ALA A 15 -7.15 -9.11 18.41
C ALA A 15 -6.30 -9.48 19.64
N ALA A 16 -5.97 -10.76 19.83
CA ALA A 16 -5.18 -11.24 20.97
C ALA A 16 -3.72 -10.79 20.93
N PHE A 17 -3.16 -10.60 19.72
CA PHE A 17 -1.75 -10.25 19.52
C PHE A 17 -1.53 -8.88 18.86
N THR A 18 -2.58 -8.15 18.52
CA THR A 18 -2.49 -6.79 17.99
C THR A 18 -2.77 -5.79 19.10
N PRO A 19 -1.76 -5.07 19.62
CA PRO A 19 -2.00 -3.99 20.57
C PRO A 19 -2.85 -2.90 19.89
N THR A 20 -3.86 -2.41 20.60
CA THR A 20 -4.58 -1.22 20.17
C THR A 20 -3.80 0.03 20.57
N PHE A 21 -3.74 1.00 19.68
CA PHE A 21 -3.13 2.29 19.95
C PHE A 21 -3.83 3.39 19.14
N GLU A 22 -3.81 4.60 19.67
CA GLU A 22 -4.29 5.78 18.97
C GLU A 22 -3.18 6.34 18.09
N ILE A 23 -3.55 6.84 16.91
CA ILE A 23 -2.60 7.49 16.00
C ILE A 23 -2.65 8.99 16.23
N ASP A 24 -1.59 9.56 16.80
CA ASP A 24 -1.39 11.01 16.77
C ASP A 24 -0.77 11.42 15.43
N SER A 25 -1.52 12.22 14.67
CA SER A 25 -1.07 12.77 13.39
C SER A 25 0.21 13.62 13.48
N GLN A 26 0.48 14.25 14.64
CA GLN A 26 1.70 15.03 14.86
C GLN A 26 2.92 14.12 15.04
N ASP A 27 2.72 12.92 15.60
CA ASP A 27 3.75 11.91 15.82
C ASP A 27 3.84 10.85 14.71
N ALA A 28 2.94 10.90 13.73
CA ALA A 28 2.96 10.06 12.54
C ALA A 28 3.60 10.73 11.30
N CYS A 29 3.95 9.89 10.31
CA CYS A 29 4.35 10.34 8.97
C CYS A 29 3.86 9.36 7.90
N LEU A 30 3.63 9.87 6.68
CA LEU A 30 3.39 9.05 5.49
C LEU A 30 4.74 8.72 4.85
N VAL A 31 5.08 7.43 4.74
CA VAL A 31 6.28 6.98 4.03
C VAL A 31 5.87 6.39 2.68
N LEU A 32 6.35 6.97 1.60
CA LEU A 32 6.17 6.48 0.24
C LEU A 32 7.41 5.68 -0.18
N VAL A 33 7.24 4.38 -0.37
CA VAL A 33 8.33 3.41 -0.63
C VAL A 33 8.32 3.01 -2.10
N ASP A 34 9.46 3.20 -2.77
CA ASP A 34 9.79 2.63 -4.08
C ASP A 34 8.75 2.87 -5.20
N LEU A 35 8.11 4.05 -5.19
CA LEU A 35 7.24 4.52 -6.27
C LEU A 35 8.04 5.14 -7.43
N GLN A 36 9.06 4.42 -7.89
CA GLN A 36 10.02 4.86 -8.91
C GLN A 36 9.76 4.19 -10.27
N TYR A 37 10.10 4.88 -11.36
CA TYR A 37 9.93 4.34 -12.71
C TYR A 37 10.73 3.05 -12.97
N ALA A 38 11.83 2.83 -12.23
CA ALA A 38 12.65 1.63 -12.37
C ALA A 38 11.86 0.33 -12.17
N THR A 39 10.86 0.33 -11.29
CA THR A 39 10.07 -0.86 -10.92
C THR A 39 8.56 -0.68 -11.07
N GLY A 40 8.08 0.57 -11.14
CA GLY A 40 6.65 0.89 -11.19
C GLY A 40 6.09 1.24 -12.56
N SER A 41 6.92 1.29 -13.62
CA SER A 41 6.48 1.65 -14.97
C SER A 41 6.44 0.45 -15.91
N PRO A 42 5.38 0.30 -16.74
CA PRO A 42 5.38 -0.66 -17.84
C PRO A 42 6.40 -0.28 -18.93
N ASP A 43 6.68 1.02 -19.09
CA ASP A 43 7.47 1.55 -20.22
C ASP A 43 8.94 1.82 -19.88
N HIS A 44 9.32 1.68 -18.60
CA HIS A 44 10.68 1.95 -18.11
C HIS A 44 11.18 0.81 -17.22
N GLY A 45 12.49 0.79 -16.97
CA GLY A 45 13.12 -0.14 -16.02
C GLY A 45 12.72 -1.61 -16.24
N LEU A 46 12.11 -2.22 -15.23
CA LEU A 46 11.66 -3.60 -15.27
C LEU A 46 10.63 -3.86 -16.39
N GLY A 47 9.68 -2.96 -16.61
CA GLY A 47 8.66 -3.13 -17.65
C GLY A 47 9.27 -3.17 -19.05
N ALA A 48 10.11 -2.18 -19.37
CA ALA A 48 10.85 -2.14 -20.63
C ALA A 48 11.79 -3.34 -20.82
N LYS A 49 12.40 -3.84 -19.73
CA LYS A 49 13.23 -5.04 -19.76
C LYS A 49 12.40 -6.29 -20.12
N LEU A 50 11.28 -6.51 -19.42
CA LEU A 50 10.43 -7.68 -19.66
C LEU A 50 9.79 -7.65 -21.05
N ALA A 51 9.40 -6.47 -21.54
CA ALA A 51 8.91 -6.33 -22.91
C ALA A 51 9.96 -6.75 -23.95
N ARG A 52 11.22 -6.29 -23.81
CA ARG A 52 12.33 -6.70 -24.70
C ARG A 52 12.65 -8.19 -24.65
N GLU A 53 12.47 -8.81 -23.48
CA GLU A 53 12.68 -10.26 -23.29
C GLU A 53 11.48 -11.12 -23.74
N GLY A 54 10.39 -10.52 -24.24
CA GLY A 54 9.18 -11.26 -24.60
C GLY A 54 8.37 -11.77 -23.40
N LYS A 55 8.60 -11.21 -22.20
CA LYS A 55 8.02 -11.64 -20.92
C LYS A 55 7.02 -10.64 -20.34
N ALA A 56 6.46 -9.76 -21.17
CA ALA A 56 5.55 -8.70 -20.69
C ALA A 56 4.36 -9.25 -19.88
N ALA A 57 3.85 -10.42 -20.26
CA ALA A 57 2.75 -11.12 -19.59
C ALA A 57 3.01 -11.38 -18.09
N GLU A 58 4.27 -11.58 -17.69
CA GLU A 58 4.66 -11.84 -16.29
C GLU A 58 4.45 -10.60 -15.37
N SER A 59 4.31 -9.42 -15.96
CA SER A 59 4.23 -8.15 -15.23
C SER A 59 2.86 -7.45 -15.29
N VAL A 60 1.91 -8.00 -16.04
CA VAL A 60 0.57 -7.41 -16.25
C VAL A 60 -0.11 -7.12 -14.91
N TYR A 61 -0.23 -8.14 -14.05
CA TYR A 61 -0.86 -7.97 -12.74
C TYR A 61 -0.22 -6.85 -11.92
N ARG A 62 1.12 -6.77 -11.91
CA ARG A 62 1.85 -5.74 -11.15
C ARG A 62 1.47 -4.33 -11.64
N PHE A 63 1.62 -4.08 -12.93
CA PHE A 63 1.42 -2.74 -13.48
C PHE A 63 -0.05 -2.32 -13.48
N GLU A 64 -0.97 -3.26 -13.71
CA GLU A 64 -2.41 -3.01 -13.56
C GLU A 64 -2.78 -2.65 -12.12
N ARG A 65 -2.25 -3.36 -11.12
CA ARG A 65 -2.48 -3.02 -9.71
C ARG A 65 -1.87 -1.68 -9.33
N ILE A 66 -0.69 -1.36 -9.84
CA ILE A 66 -0.06 -0.06 -9.62
C ILE A 66 -0.95 1.06 -10.17
N ALA A 67 -1.42 0.93 -11.41
CA ALA A 67 -2.25 1.94 -12.07
C ALA A 67 -3.66 2.07 -11.45
N SER A 68 -4.34 0.95 -11.23
CA SER A 68 -5.75 0.94 -10.78
C SER A 68 -5.92 1.14 -9.28
N THR A 69 -4.94 0.73 -8.47
CA THR A 69 -5.08 0.68 -7.02
C THR A 69 -4.03 1.53 -6.32
N VAL A 70 -2.74 1.29 -6.55
CA VAL A 70 -1.69 1.90 -5.73
C VAL A 70 -1.60 3.41 -5.97
N LEU A 71 -1.43 3.84 -7.22
CA LEU A 71 -1.24 5.25 -7.57
C LEU A 71 -2.42 6.13 -7.12
N PRO A 72 -3.70 5.80 -7.38
CA PRO A 72 -4.82 6.62 -6.94
C PRO A 72 -4.92 6.74 -5.41
N ASN A 73 -4.63 5.66 -4.67
CA ASN A 73 -4.68 5.69 -3.20
C ASN A 73 -3.51 6.50 -2.62
N VAL A 74 -2.30 6.34 -3.17
CA VAL A 74 -1.13 7.13 -2.78
C VAL A 74 -1.39 8.61 -3.03
N GLN A 75 -1.94 8.98 -4.19
CA GLN A 75 -2.25 10.37 -4.51
C GLN A 75 -3.25 10.96 -3.51
N ARG A 76 -4.30 10.21 -3.13
CA ARG A 76 -5.26 10.64 -2.10
C ARG A 76 -4.60 10.85 -0.75
N LEU A 77 -3.80 9.89 -0.27
CA LEU A 77 -3.08 10.01 1.00
C LEU A 77 -2.12 11.20 0.97
N LEU A 78 -1.35 11.35 -0.11
CA LEU A 78 -0.38 12.42 -0.28
C LEU A 78 -1.05 13.80 -0.33
N ALA A 79 -2.20 13.92 -0.99
CA ALA A 79 -2.98 15.14 -1.01
C ALA A 79 -3.43 15.53 0.40
N THR A 80 -4.02 14.62 1.16
CA THR A 80 -4.46 14.88 2.55
C THR A 80 -3.31 15.25 3.47
N PHE A 81 -2.18 14.56 3.38
CA PHE A 81 -1.01 14.88 4.20
C PHE A 81 -0.45 16.27 3.87
N ARG A 82 -0.36 16.62 2.59
CA ARG A 82 0.10 17.95 2.16
C ARG A 82 -0.86 19.07 2.56
N GLU A 83 -2.16 18.88 2.38
CA GLU A 83 -3.19 19.84 2.78
C GLU A 83 -3.12 20.16 4.28
N LYS A 84 -2.87 19.13 5.11
CA LYS A 84 -2.77 19.26 6.57
C LYS A 84 -1.37 19.60 7.06
N ASN A 85 -0.41 19.85 6.17
CA ASN A 85 1.00 20.08 6.50
C ASN A 85 1.61 19.00 7.41
N LEU A 86 1.24 17.73 7.16
CA LEU A 86 1.75 16.57 7.89
C LEU A 86 3.03 16.03 7.25
N ARG A 87 3.80 15.26 8.03
CA ARG A 87 5.10 14.75 7.61
C ARG A 87 4.97 13.70 6.50
N VAL A 88 5.71 13.91 5.40
CA VAL A 88 5.80 12.97 4.27
C VAL A 88 7.28 12.66 4.01
N LEU A 89 7.63 11.38 3.99
CA LEU A 89 8.95 10.87 3.64
C LEU A 89 8.87 10.05 2.36
N TYR A 90 9.88 10.18 1.51
CA TYR A 90 10.05 9.35 0.32
C TYR A 90 11.27 8.47 0.55
N PHE A 91 11.09 7.17 0.38
CA PHE A 91 12.15 6.19 0.49
C PHE A 91 12.30 5.48 -0.85
N THR A 92 13.52 5.46 -1.36
CA THR A 92 13.88 4.76 -2.59
C THR A 92 15.09 3.88 -2.33
N TYR A 93 15.02 2.63 -2.74
CA TYR A 93 16.15 1.72 -2.81
C TYR A 93 16.68 1.69 -4.25
N GLY A 94 17.98 1.98 -4.42
CA GLY A 94 18.63 2.09 -5.73
C GLY A 94 20.12 2.32 -5.62
#